data_AF-A0A4Q6ANS2-F1
#
_entry.id   AF-A0A4Q6ANS2-F1
#
_cell.length_a   1.000
_cell.length_b   1.000
_cell.length_c   1.000
_cell.angle_alpha   90.00
_cell.angle_beta   90.00
_cell.angle_gamma   90.00
#
_symmetry.space_group_name_H-M   'P 1'
#
loop_
_entity.id
_entity.type
_entity.pdbx_description
1 polymer ?
#
loop_
_entity_poly.entity_id
_entity_poly.type
_entity_poly.pdbx_seq_one_letter_code
_entity_poly.pdbx_strand_id
1 'polypeptide(L)'
;MTRHEDVNIEEADDLIDAPALKVEGLSTSRGDFRLGPISMDIPMGTVTGLIGPNGSGKTTLMSSIMGLLKPEGGRVEVCGKFADPNEGEWKQNVGFVFQGQGFFQDFSVEENLRFFSKIYRDWDSQYCRSLMIRMSVKADRKVGELSTGEKAKLAFIAAASHRPALLILDEPTNGMDVLIREEFLEAMGETVRNGDNSALISTHILSDVSGIADHLTFVSEGRISHHFAKDELLDSWRRVSFRTEQDINILPWIEKVERQGEFYVVTTSNAPATLKVLDLMGVKSVEQQRIELGEITRLILTGKARAAKAEKF
;
A
#
# COMPACT_ATOMS: atom_id res chain seq x y z
N MET A 1 -46.52 -15.89 4.78
CA MET A 1 -45.65 -16.53 3.76
C MET A 1 -44.37 -15.72 3.67
N THR A 2 -43.45 -15.98 4.59
CA THR A 2 -42.10 -15.41 4.59
C THR A 2 -41.33 -16.12 3.49
N ARG A 3 -40.94 -15.40 2.43
CA ARG A 3 -40.01 -15.93 1.43
C ARG A 3 -38.68 -16.11 2.13
N HIS A 4 -38.26 -17.37 2.31
CA HIS A 4 -36.86 -17.68 2.52
C HIS A 4 -36.16 -17.35 1.20
N GLU A 5 -35.33 -16.32 1.20
CA GLU A 5 -34.33 -16.14 0.15
C GLU A 5 -33.34 -17.29 0.33
N ASP A 6 -33.40 -18.27 -0.56
CA ASP A 6 -32.44 -19.35 -0.65
C ASP A 6 -31.07 -18.72 -0.95
N VAL A 7 -30.18 -18.71 0.05
CA VAL A 7 -28.78 -18.30 -0.14
C VAL A 7 -28.13 -19.33 -1.04
N ASN A 8 -27.73 -18.91 -2.24
CA ASN A 8 -27.10 -19.77 -3.22
C ASN A 8 -25.70 -20.19 -2.70
N ILE A 9 -25.45 -21.50 -2.63
CA ILE A 9 -24.22 -22.05 -2.02
C ILE A 9 -22.97 -21.61 -2.82
N GLU A 10 -23.09 -21.37 -4.13
CA GLU A 10 -22.00 -20.81 -4.95
C GLU A 10 -21.65 -19.36 -4.60
N GLU A 11 -22.64 -18.52 -4.26
CA GLU A 11 -22.38 -17.13 -3.79
C GLU A 11 -21.75 -17.11 -2.39
N ALA A 12 -21.98 -18.14 -1.59
CA ALA A 12 -21.38 -18.29 -0.27
C ALA A 12 -19.90 -18.72 -0.35
N ASP A 13 -19.52 -19.58 -1.30
CA ASP A 13 -18.13 -19.99 -1.51
C ASP A 13 -17.28 -18.85 -2.12
N ASP A 14 -17.83 -18.06 -3.05
CA ASP A 14 -17.14 -16.87 -3.61
C ASP A 14 -16.85 -15.79 -2.54
N LEU A 15 -17.63 -15.75 -1.45
CA LEU A 15 -17.41 -14.84 -0.32
C LEU A 15 -16.32 -15.32 0.64
N ILE A 16 -15.98 -16.61 0.65
CA ILE A 16 -14.98 -17.21 1.57
C ILE A 16 -13.55 -16.86 1.12
N ASP A 17 -13.33 -16.70 -0.19
CA ASP A 17 -12.03 -16.29 -0.78
C ASP A 17 -12.04 -14.83 -1.29
N ALA A 18 -13.08 -14.06 -0.99
CA ALA A 18 -13.19 -12.68 -1.44
C ALA A 18 -12.05 -11.81 -0.85
N PRO A 19 -11.41 -10.96 -1.66
CA PRO A 19 -10.40 -10.03 -1.16
C PRO A 19 -11.03 -8.98 -0.24
N ALA A 20 -10.21 -8.42 0.65
CA ALA A 20 -10.61 -7.32 1.53
C ALA A 20 -11.04 -6.09 0.72
N LEU A 21 -10.34 -5.84 -0.39
CA LEU A 21 -10.67 -4.80 -1.35
C LEU A 21 -10.51 -5.36 -2.76
N LYS A 22 -11.51 -5.14 -3.60
CA LYS A 22 -11.42 -5.37 -5.05
C LYS A 22 -11.78 -4.10 -5.79
N VAL A 23 -10.90 -3.68 -6.68
CA VAL A 23 -11.09 -2.49 -7.52
C VAL A 23 -11.02 -2.92 -8.97
N GLU A 24 -12.05 -2.60 -9.75
CA GLU A 24 -12.14 -2.97 -11.17
C GLU A 24 -12.38 -1.72 -12.02
N GLY A 25 -11.39 -1.35 -12.85
CA GLY A 25 -11.53 -0.29 -13.86
C GLY A 25 -11.81 1.11 -13.30
N LEU A 26 -11.48 1.37 -12.04
CA LEU A 26 -11.77 2.62 -11.36
C LEU A 26 -11.11 3.80 -12.07
N SER A 27 -11.91 4.79 -12.46
CA SER A 27 -11.45 5.98 -13.18
C SER A 27 -12.08 7.24 -12.61
N THR A 28 -11.29 8.31 -12.48
CA THR A 28 -11.73 9.57 -11.89
C THR A 28 -10.93 10.74 -12.45
N SER A 29 -11.58 11.86 -12.80
CA SER A 29 -10.88 13.09 -13.19
C SER A 29 -10.98 14.17 -12.08
N ARG A 30 -9.90 14.94 -11.88
CA ARG A 30 -9.85 16.08 -10.94
C ARG A 30 -9.03 17.21 -11.57
N GLY A 31 -9.72 18.23 -12.10
CA GLY A 31 -9.06 19.26 -12.91
C GLY A 31 -8.38 18.62 -14.12
N ASP A 32 -7.10 18.91 -14.33
CA ASP A 32 -6.30 18.33 -15.42
C ASP A 32 -5.77 16.92 -15.11
N PHE A 33 -5.88 16.47 -13.86
CA PHE A 33 -5.41 15.14 -13.46
C PHE A 33 -6.45 14.06 -13.73
N ARG A 34 -6.01 12.90 -14.25
CA ARG A 34 -6.86 11.73 -14.46
C ARG A 34 -6.26 10.51 -13.78
N LEU A 35 -7.08 9.84 -12.99
CA LEU A 35 -6.84 8.53 -12.41
C LEU A 35 -7.50 7.47 -13.29
N GLY A 36 -6.81 6.37 -13.57
CA GLY A 36 -7.42 5.17 -14.11
C GLY A 36 -7.27 4.92 -15.63
N PRO A 37 -7.81 3.79 -16.12
CA PRO A 37 -8.50 2.76 -15.33
C PRO A 37 -7.53 2.01 -14.40
N ILE A 38 -7.92 1.86 -13.14
CA ILE A 38 -7.16 1.12 -12.12
C ILE A 38 -7.93 -0.15 -11.77
N SER A 39 -7.23 -1.29 -11.82
CA SER A 39 -7.71 -2.53 -11.23
C SER A 39 -6.65 -3.07 -10.28
N MET A 40 -7.05 -3.45 -9.08
CA MET A 40 -6.19 -4.05 -8.07
C MET A 40 -7.01 -4.73 -6.98
N ASP A 41 -6.40 -5.73 -6.35
CA ASP A 41 -6.99 -6.47 -5.25
C ASP A 41 -6.07 -6.40 -4.01
N ILE A 42 -6.69 -6.45 -2.84
CA ILE A 42 -6.00 -6.58 -1.56
C ILE A 42 -6.52 -7.86 -0.89
N PRO A 43 -5.70 -8.92 -0.84
CA PRO A 43 -6.09 -10.15 -0.17
C PRO A 43 -6.40 -9.94 1.31
N MET A 44 -7.29 -10.76 1.86
CA MET A 44 -7.58 -10.75 3.30
C MET A 44 -6.33 -11.05 4.13
N GLY A 45 -6.16 -10.33 5.23
CA GLY A 45 -5.06 -10.52 6.18
C GLY A 45 -3.70 -10.05 5.67
N THR A 46 -3.66 -9.25 4.58
CA THR A 46 -2.39 -8.75 4.01
C THR A 46 -2.27 -7.22 4.09
N VAL A 47 -1.03 -6.75 4.06
CA VAL A 47 -0.68 -5.34 3.99
C VAL A 47 -0.16 -5.02 2.60
N THR A 48 -0.85 -4.13 1.89
CA THR A 48 -0.45 -3.58 0.60
C THR A 48 0.08 -2.16 0.77
N GLY A 49 1.36 -1.95 0.44
CA GLY A 49 1.95 -0.63 0.32
C GLY A 49 1.68 -0.01 -1.06
N LEU A 50 1.00 1.14 -1.09
CA LEU A 50 0.77 1.94 -2.29
C LEU A 50 1.87 3.00 -2.42
N ILE A 51 2.82 2.78 -3.32
CA ILE A 51 4.08 3.53 -3.42
C ILE A 51 4.10 4.43 -4.63
N GLY A 52 4.45 5.69 -4.44
CA GLY A 52 4.60 6.63 -5.55
C GLY A 52 4.95 8.03 -5.09
N PRO A 53 5.52 8.87 -5.98
CA PRO A 53 5.85 10.26 -5.65
C PRO A 53 4.59 11.07 -5.31
N ASN A 54 4.77 12.25 -4.71
CA ASN A 54 3.68 13.20 -4.51
C ASN A 54 3.06 13.57 -5.86
N GLY A 55 1.72 13.65 -5.91
CA GLY A 55 0.99 13.91 -7.15
C GLY A 55 0.79 12.69 -8.07
N SER A 56 1.27 11.50 -7.70
CA SER A 56 1.04 10.27 -8.49
C SER A 56 -0.41 9.80 -8.54
N GLY A 57 -1.27 10.27 -7.62
CA GLY A 57 -2.69 9.91 -7.56
C GLY A 57 -3.10 9.02 -6.39
N LYS A 58 -2.20 8.73 -5.43
CA LYS A 58 -2.50 7.86 -4.27
C LYS A 58 -3.72 8.31 -3.46
N THR A 59 -3.72 9.56 -3.00
CA THR A 59 -4.86 10.17 -2.30
C THR A 59 -6.12 10.17 -3.16
N THR A 60 -6.00 10.46 -4.46
CA THR A 60 -7.15 10.43 -5.39
C THR A 60 -7.75 9.03 -5.53
N LEU A 61 -6.91 8.00 -5.61
CA LEU A 61 -7.31 6.59 -5.63
C LEU A 61 -8.04 6.23 -4.34
N MET A 62 -7.44 6.50 -3.18
CA MET A 62 -8.05 6.20 -1.88
C MET A 62 -9.36 6.95 -1.66
N SER A 63 -9.43 8.24 -2.02
CA SER A 63 -10.67 9.03 -1.97
C SER A 63 -11.74 8.49 -2.93
N SER A 64 -11.35 7.97 -4.10
CA SER A 64 -12.28 7.35 -5.05
C SER A 64 -12.80 6.01 -4.55
N ILE A 65 -11.93 5.18 -3.95
CA ILE A 65 -12.30 3.94 -3.26
C ILE A 65 -13.29 4.22 -2.12
N MET A 66 -13.03 5.26 -1.33
CA MET A 66 -13.89 5.66 -0.21
C MET A 66 -15.20 6.35 -0.63
N GLY A 67 -15.40 6.60 -1.93
CA GLY A 67 -16.54 7.35 -2.45
C GLY A 67 -16.54 8.84 -2.08
N LEU A 68 -15.45 9.37 -1.51
CA LEU A 68 -15.30 10.79 -1.18
C LEU A 68 -15.07 11.64 -2.42
N LEU A 69 -14.46 11.04 -3.45
CA LEU A 69 -14.40 11.58 -4.79
C LEU A 69 -15.18 10.64 -5.70
N LYS A 70 -16.27 11.11 -6.30
CA LYS A 70 -17.15 10.26 -7.09
C LYS A 70 -16.40 9.70 -8.33
N PRO A 71 -16.28 8.37 -8.47
CA PRO A 71 -15.69 7.77 -9.67
C PRO A 71 -16.52 8.07 -10.92
N GLU A 72 -15.86 8.23 -12.05
CA GLU A 72 -16.48 8.35 -13.38
C GLU A 72 -16.83 6.98 -13.97
N GLY A 73 -16.16 5.93 -13.50
CA GLY A 73 -16.42 4.54 -13.89
C GLY A 73 -15.66 3.55 -13.00
N GLY A 74 -15.94 2.27 -13.23
CA GLY A 74 -15.40 1.16 -12.46
C GLY A 74 -16.27 0.72 -11.29
N ARG A 75 -15.80 -0.29 -10.58
CA ARG A 75 -16.48 -0.94 -9.46
C ARG A 75 -15.51 -1.12 -8.29
N VAL A 76 -16.02 -0.96 -7.07
CA VAL A 76 -15.28 -1.22 -5.83
C VAL A 76 -16.10 -2.21 -5.01
N GLU A 77 -15.43 -3.21 -4.46
CA GLU A 77 -16.01 -4.14 -3.51
C GLU A 77 -15.13 -4.21 -2.26
N VAL A 78 -15.77 -4.30 -1.10
CA VAL A 78 -15.12 -4.49 0.20
C VAL A 78 -15.67 -5.78 0.79
N CYS A 79 -14.78 -6.75 1.07
CA CYS A 79 -15.14 -8.08 1.56
C CYS A 79 -16.24 -8.74 0.71
N GLY A 80 -16.05 -8.72 -0.62
CA GLY A 80 -16.97 -9.29 -1.61
C GLY A 80 -18.31 -8.56 -1.79
N LYS A 81 -18.52 -7.41 -1.13
CA LYS A 81 -19.76 -6.63 -1.25
C LYS A 81 -19.52 -5.34 -2.02
N PHE A 82 -20.43 -5.00 -2.94
CA PHE A 82 -20.37 -3.74 -3.68
C PHE A 82 -20.37 -2.54 -2.71
N ALA A 83 -19.37 -1.67 -2.87
CA ALA A 83 -19.19 -0.48 -2.06
C ALA A 83 -19.82 0.74 -2.76
N ASP A 84 -21.15 0.86 -2.69
CA ASP A 84 -21.85 2.02 -3.25
C ASP A 84 -21.40 3.32 -2.53
N PRO A 85 -20.84 4.31 -3.24
CA PRO A 85 -20.44 5.59 -2.63
C PRO A 85 -21.54 6.31 -1.84
N ASN A 86 -22.81 6.11 -2.21
CA ASN A 86 -23.98 6.74 -1.60
C ASN A 86 -24.46 6.02 -0.33
N GLU A 87 -23.91 4.85 -0.03
CA GLU A 87 -24.25 4.07 1.16
C GLU A 87 -23.19 4.21 2.26
N GLY A 88 -23.64 4.01 3.51
CA GLY A 88 -22.78 4.07 4.70
C GLY A 88 -22.46 2.70 5.30
N GLU A 89 -23.21 1.66 4.93
CA GLU A 89 -23.15 0.36 5.61
C GLU A 89 -21.79 -0.32 5.45
N TRP A 90 -21.28 -0.39 4.22
CA TRP A 90 -19.98 -1.02 3.94
C TRP A 90 -18.81 -0.29 4.64
N LYS A 91 -18.96 1.01 4.94
CA LYS A 91 -17.96 1.81 5.66
C LYS A 91 -17.81 1.40 7.13
N GLN A 92 -18.76 0.63 7.68
CA GLN A 92 -18.60 0.02 9.01
C GLN A 92 -17.45 -0.98 9.03
N ASN A 93 -17.10 -1.60 7.90
CA ASN A 93 -16.00 -2.55 7.79
C ASN A 93 -14.66 -1.92 7.37
N VAL A 94 -14.61 -0.58 7.21
CA VAL A 94 -13.43 0.14 6.75
C VAL A 94 -12.98 1.16 7.79
N GLY A 95 -11.72 1.10 8.20
CA GLY A 95 -11.08 2.15 8.97
C GLY A 95 -10.29 3.05 8.05
N PHE A 96 -10.59 4.35 8.03
CA PHE A 96 -9.95 5.28 7.10
C PHE A 96 -9.21 6.40 7.83
N VAL A 97 -7.92 6.55 7.53
CA VAL A 97 -7.10 7.68 7.97
C VAL A 97 -6.81 8.56 6.76
N PHE A 98 -7.43 9.73 6.74
CA PHE A 98 -7.30 10.70 5.66
C PHE A 98 -6.33 11.83 6.00
N GLN A 99 -5.64 12.36 4.98
CA GLN A 99 -4.87 13.60 5.10
C GLN A 99 -5.79 14.77 5.48
N GLY A 100 -5.56 15.39 6.64
CA GLY A 100 -6.36 16.53 7.12
C GLY A 100 -7.41 16.24 8.19
N GLN A 101 -7.41 15.02 8.75
CA GLN A 101 -8.00 14.58 10.02
C GLN A 101 -9.28 15.31 10.51
N GLY A 102 -10.43 14.63 10.35
CA GLY A 102 -11.78 15.12 10.67
C GLY A 102 -12.16 15.15 12.16
N PHE A 103 -11.26 15.61 13.03
CA PHE A 103 -11.52 15.74 14.47
C PHE A 103 -11.98 17.15 14.86
N PHE A 104 -12.84 17.23 15.86
CA PHE A 104 -13.22 18.49 16.50
C PHE A 104 -12.04 19.01 17.31
N GLN A 105 -11.45 20.14 16.86
CA GLN A 105 -10.21 20.66 17.43
C GLN A 105 -10.38 21.17 18.88
N ASP A 106 -11.57 21.68 19.22
CA ASP A 106 -11.86 22.21 20.56
C ASP A 106 -12.19 21.13 21.59
N PHE A 107 -12.43 19.91 21.13
CA PHE A 107 -12.81 18.77 21.96
C PHE A 107 -11.57 17.99 22.38
N SER A 108 -11.63 17.34 23.53
CA SER A 108 -10.60 16.42 23.97
C SER A 108 -10.49 15.19 23.07
N VAL A 109 -9.39 14.46 23.19
CA VAL A 109 -9.22 13.14 22.57
C VAL A 109 -10.37 12.21 22.98
N GLU A 110 -10.71 12.16 24.26
CA GLU A 110 -11.78 11.30 24.76
C GLU A 110 -13.14 11.68 24.17
N GLU A 111 -13.45 12.98 24.08
CA GLU A 111 -14.71 13.47 23.52
C GLU A 111 -14.84 13.12 22.04
N ASN A 112 -13.76 13.26 21.26
CA ASN A 112 -13.72 12.82 19.87
C ASN A 112 -13.94 11.30 19.76
N LEU A 113 -13.19 10.49 20.50
CA LEU A 113 -13.34 9.02 20.46
C LEU A 113 -14.73 8.57 20.89
N ARG A 114 -15.34 9.24 21.87
CA ARG A 114 -16.73 8.99 22.29
C ARG A 114 -17.75 9.35 21.20
N PHE A 115 -17.46 10.34 20.37
CA PHE A 115 -18.29 10.65 19.21
C PHE A 115 -18.19 9.53 18.16
N PHE A 116 -16.97 9.10 17.80
CA PHE A 116 -16.77 8.02 16.82
C PHE A 116 -17.34 6.68 17.30
N SER A 117 -17.29 6.38 18.59
CA SER A 117 -17.88 5.15 19.15
C SER A 117 -19.40 5.08 19.03
N LYS A 118 -20.07 6.20 18.75
CA LYS A 118 -21.52 6.25 18.47
C LYS A 118 -21.83 6.00 16.99
N ILE A 119 -20.85 6.14 16.10
CA ILE A 119 -20.99 5.98 14.64
C ILE A 119 -20.75 4.53 14.23
N TYR A 120 -19.75 3.88 14.84
CA TYR A 120 -19.38 2.50 14.51
C TYR A 120 -20.05 1.51 15.45
N ARG A 121 -20.73 0.51 14.90
CA ARG A 121 -21.49 -0.49 15.68
C ARG A 121 -20.60 -1.39 16.52
N ASP A 122 -19.47 -1.81 15.95
CA ASP A 122 -18.54 -2.78 16.55
C ASP A 122 -17.36 -2.09 17.25
N TRP A 123 -17.60 -0.88 17.78
CA TRP A 123 -16.57 -0.14 18.50
C TRP A 123 -16.10 -0.88 19.77
N ASP A 124 -14.85 -1.29 19.77
CA ASP A 124 -14.17 -1.98 20.86
C ASP A 124 -13.48 -0.95 21.77
N SER A 125 -14.18 -0.55 22.84
CA SER A 125 -13.66 0.43 23.81
C SER A 125 -12.43 -0.07 24.58
N GLN A 126 -12.29 -1.38 24.75
CA GLN A 126 -11.13 -1.97 25.44
C GLN A 126 -9.91 -1.91 24.52
N TYR A 127 -10.07 -2.29 23.26
CA TYR A 127 -9.01 -2.19 22.26
C TYR A 127 -8.60 -0.74 22.00
N CYS A 128 -9.56 0.18 21.85
CA CYS A 128 -9.31 1.62 21.76
C CYS A 128 -8.40 2.12 22.90
N ARG A 129 -8.75 1.76 24.15
CA ARG A 129 -7.95 2.11 25.34
C ARG A 129 -6.56 1.49 25.31
N SER A 130 -6.44 0.24 24.85
CA SER A 130 -5.15 -0.44 24.71
C SER A 130 -4.23 0.27 23.71
N LEU A 131 -4.78 0.75 22.59
CA LEU A 131 -4.02 1.49 21.58
C LEU A 131 -3.61 2.88 22.08
N MET A 132 -4.49 3.59 22.80
CA MET A 132 -4.14 4.86 23.45
C MET A 132 -2.94 4.72 24.39
N ILE A 133 -2.92 3.64 25.19
CA ILE A 133 -1.80 3.33 26.08
C ILE A 133 -0.54 3.01 25.28
N ARG A 134 -0.63 2.12 24.28
CA ARG A 134 0.52 1.70 23.44
C ARG A 134 1.16 2.87 22.70
N MET A 135 0.36 3.81 22.21
CA MET A 135 0.81 4.97 21.44
C MET A 135 1.03 6.23 22.28
N SER A 136 0.88 6.13 23.61
CA SER A 136 1.05 7.24 24.56
C SER A 136 0.16 8.46 24.29
N VAL A 137 -1.09 8.25 23.84
CA VAL A 137 -2.05 9.32 23.56
C VAL A 137 -2.84 9.69 24.82
N LYS A 138 -2.80 10.97 25.20
CA LYS A 138 -3.49 11.48 26.40
C LYS A 138 -4.94 11.86 26.11
N ALA A 139 -5.85 11.31 26.89
CA ALA A 139 -7.30 11.42 26.68
C ALA A 139 -7.87 12.83 26.95
N ASP A 140 -7.27 13.57 27.88
CA ASP A 140 -7.73 14.87 28.38
C ASP A 140 -7.29 16.08 27.53
N ARG A 141 -6.32 15.87 26.63
CA ARG A 141 -5.81 16.94 25.77
C ARG A 141 -6.78 17.28 24.65
N LYS A 142 -6.91 18.58 24.34
CA LYS A 142 -7.65 19.04 23.17
C LYS A 142 -6.94 18.66 21.89
N VAL A 143 -7.69 18.22 20.88
CA VAL A 143 -7.11 17.82 19.59
C VAL A 143 -6.35 18.96 18.93
N GLY A 144 -6.82 20.20 19.05
CA GLY A 144 -6.14 21.38 18.52
C GLY A 144 -4.71 21.59 19.03
N GLU A 145 -4.40 21.08 20.23
CA GLU A 145 -3.09 21.22 20.88
C GLU A 145 -2.12 20.07 20.56
N LEU A 146 -2.61 19.01 19.93
CA LEU A 146 -1.80 17.84 19.59
C LEU A 146 -0.81 18.16 18.47
N SER A 147 0.39 17.57 18.54
CA SER A 147 1.34 17.58 17.43
C SER A 147 0.80 16.81 16.23
N THR A 148 1.39 17.00 15.04
CA THR A 148 1.03 16.23 13.83
C THR A 148 1.08 14.72 14.08
N GLY A 149 2.11 14.23 14.79
CA GLY A 149 2.24 12.82 15.12
C GLY A 149 1.21 12.33 16.13
N GLU A 150 0.89 13.12 17.15
CA GLU A 150 -0.18 12.79 18.11
C GLU A 150 -1.56 12.74 17.45
N LYS A 151 -1.82 13.68 16.52
CA LYS A 151 -3.03 13.67 15.69
C LYS A 151 -3.13 12.39 14.87
N ALA A 152 -2.05 12.01 14.17
CA ALA A 152 -2.05 10.80 13.36
C ALA A 152 -2.17 9.50 14.19
N LYS A 153 -1.57 9.44 15.38
CA LYS A 153 -1.82 8.36 16.36
C LYS A 153 -3.31 8.29 16.72
N LEU A 154 -3.95 9.42 17.04
CA LEU A 154 -5.39 9.49 17.31
C LEU A 154 -6.23 9.02 16.11
N ALA A 155 -5.88 9.45 14.89
CA ALA A 155 -6.55 9.04 13.66
C ALA A 155 -6.51 7.53 13.47
N PHE A 156 -5.35 6.92 13.64
CA PHE A 156 -5.19 5.48 13.58
C PHE A 156 -5.98 4.76 14.68
N ILE A 157 -5.90 5.23 15.93
CA ILE A 157 -6.67 4.66 17.05
C ILE A 157 -8.15 4.67 16.71
N ALA A 158 -8.70 5.80 16.27
CA ALA A 158 -10.12 5.90 15.92
C ALA A 158 -10.50 4.97 14.76
N ALA A 159 -9.64 4.86 13.74
CA ALA A 159 -9.87 4.00 12.58
C ALA A 159 -9.77 2.50 12.88
N ALA A 160 -8.95 2.08 13.85
CA ALA A 160 -8.77 0.69 14.22
C ALA A 160 -9.74 0.22 15.32
N SER A 161 -10.29 1.14 16.11
CA SER A 161 -11.07 0.82 17.32
C SER A 161 -12.36 0.04 17.05
N HIS A 162 -12.91 0.08 15.84
CA HIS A 162 -14.08 -0.73 15.44
C HIS A 162 -13.73 -2.02 14.69
N ARG A 163 -12.47 -2.48 14.79
CA ARG A 163 -12.00 -3.77 14.23
C ARG A 163 -12.34 -3.95 12.73
N PRO A 164 -12.04 -2.97 11.86
CA PRO A 164 -12.44 -3.04 10.46
C PRO A 164 -11.72 -4.18 9.72
N ALA A 165 -12.39 -4.86 8.79
CA ALA A 165 -11.74 -5.84 7.92
C ALA A 165 -10.65 -5.21 7.02
N LEU A 166 -10.80 -3.92 6.69
CA LEU A 166 -9.87 -3.16 5.86
C LEU A 166 -9.49 -1.81 6.50
N LEU A 167 -8.19 -1.57 6.67
CA LEU A 167 -7.63 -0.27 7.00
C LEU A 167 -7.10 0.42 5.73
N ILE A 168 -7.50 1.66 5.48
CA ILE A 168 -6.97 2.49 4.40
C ILE A 168 -6.30 3.70 5.04
N LEU A 169 -4.98 3.82 4.87
CA LEU A 169 -4.15 4.82 5.54
C LEU A 169 -3.45 5.69 4.49
N ASP A 170 -3.86 6.95 4.35
CA ASP A 170 -3.28 7.86 3.38
C ASP A 170 -2.13 8.69 3.98
N GLU A 171 -0.88 8.36 3.62
CA GLU A 171 0.36 8.98 4.08
C GLU A 171 0.37 9.17 5.62
N PRO A 172 0.16 8.11 6.41
CA PRO A 172 -0.17 8.24 7.84
C PRO A 172 1.01 8.75 8.69
N THR A 173 2.23 8.72 8.15
CA THR A 173 3.48 9.18 8.79
C THR A 173 3.88 10.60 8.38
N ASN A 174 3.12 11.24 7.48
CA ASN A 174 3.54 12.52 6.90
C ASN A 174 3.59 13.65 7.95
N GLY A 175 4.68 14.40 7.94
CA GLY A 175 4.92 15.51 8.88
C GLY A 175 5.26 15.09 10.31
N MET A 176 5.55 13.81 10.55
CA MET A 176 6.12 13.32 11.82
C MET A 176 7.65 13.49 11.84
N ASP A 177 8.22 13.72 13.02
CA ASP A 177 9.65 13.52 13.24
C ASP A 177 10.02 12.03 13.23
N VAL A 178 11.32 11.74 13.11
CA VAL A 178 11.85 10.38 12.94
C VAL A 178 11.47 9.46 14.10
N LEU A 179 11.57 9.93 15.35
CA LEU A 179 11.34 9.09 16.52
C LEU A 179 9.85 8.75 16.68
N ILE A 180 8.97 9.75 16.55
CA ILE A 180 7.51 9.52 16.63
C ILE A 180 7.04 8.63 15.48
N ARG A 181 7.62 8.79 14.29
CA ARG A 181 7.32 7.97 13.12
C ARG A 181 7.66 6.50 13.35
N GLU A 182 8.85 6.20 13.87
CA GLU A 182 9.27 4.83 14.17
C GLU A 182 8.33 4.16 15.19
N GLU A 183 8.00 4.85 16.29
CA GLU A 183 7.06 4.37 17.30
C GLU A 183 5.67 4.11 16.70
N PHE A 184 5.18 5.02 15.86
CA PHE A 184 3.88 4.88 15.21
C PHE A 184 3.84 3.70 14.23
N LEU A 185 4.88 3.52 13.41
CA LEU A 185 4.99 2.40 12.47
C LEU A 185 5.08 1.06 13.19
N GLU A 186 5.80 0.99 14.30
CA GLU A 186 5.88 -0.23 15.12
C GLU A 186 4.49 -0.63 15.63
N ALA A 187 3.78 0.30 16.27
CA ALA A 187 2.45 0.05 16.83
C ALA A 187 1.36 -0.20 15.75
N MET A 188 1.46 0.48 14.60
CA MET A 188 0.62 0.21 13.44
C MET A 188 0.90 -1.20 12.89
N GLY A 189 2.18 -1.54 12.72
CA GLY A 189 2.64 -2.84 12.25
C GLY A 189 2.19 -3.99 13.14
N GLU A 190 2.25 -3.83 14.46
CA GLU A 190 1.69 -4.80 15.43
C GLU A 190 0.18 -5.00 15.25
N THR A 191 -0.56 -3.92 15.03
CA THR A 191 -2.01 -3.98 14.81
C THR A 191 -2.35 -4.76 13.54
N VAL A 192 -1.68 -4.47 12.42
CA VAL A 192 -2.01 -5.10 11.12
C VAL A 192 -1.44 -6.52 10.96
N ARG A 193 -0.35 -6.88 11.66
CA ARG A 193 0.31 -8.20 11.53
C ARG A 193 -0.44 -9.35 12.19
N ASN A 194 -1.42 -9.09 13.04
CA ASN A 194 -2.18 -10.15 13.70
C ASN A 194 -3.11 -10.91 12.73
N GLY A 195 -3.23 -10.47 11.47
CA GLY A 195 -4.01 -11.13 10.42
C GLY A 195 -5.52 -10.88 10.50
N ASP A 196 -5.98 -10.23 11.57
CA ASP A 196 -7.40 -9.87 11.79
C ASP A 196 -7.91 -8.82 10.79
N ASN A 197 -7.01 -8.06 10.17
CA ASN A 197 -7.33 -6.93 9.31
C ASN A 197 -6.39 -6.93 8.09
N SER A 198 -6.88 -6.40 6.97
CA SER A 198 -6.06 -6.08 5.80
C SER A 198 -5.77 -4.59 5.76
N ALA A 199 -4.69 -4.16 5.11
CA ALA A 199 -4.34 -2.75 5.06
C ALA A 199 -3.90 -2.27 3.66
N LEU A 200 -4.36 -1.09 3.26
CA LEU A 200 -3.82 -0.31 2.15
C LEU A 200 -3.14 0.94 2.69
N ILE A 201 -1.82 1.03 2.56
CA ILE A 201 -1.04 2.12 3.14
C ILE A 201 -0.37 2.91 2.01
N SER A 202 -0.74 4.16 1.82
CA SER A 202 -0.05 5.02 0.86
C SER A 202 1.17 5.65 1.51
N THR A 203 2.28 5.70 0.77
CA THR A 203 3.48 6.42 1.17
C THR A 203 4.33 6.77 -0.03
N HIS A 204 5.10 7.84 0.07
CA HIS A 204 6.22 8.13 -0.83
C HIS A 204 7.57 7.68 -0.25
N ILE A 205 7.57 7.12 0.98
CA ILE A 205 8.75 6.72 1.72
C ILE A 205 8.71 5.22 1.99
N LEU A 206 9.43 4.46 1.18
CA LEU A 206 9.42 3.00 1.20
C LEU A 206 9.74 2.37 2.56
N SER A 207 10.59 3.01 3.37
CA SER A 207 10.93 2.50 4.70
C SER A 207 9.71 2.38 5.61
N ASP A 208 8.64 3.16 5.39
CA ASP A 208 7.39 3.08 6.17
C ASP A 208 6.73 1.72 6.08
N VAL A 209 6.77 1.11 4.90
CA VAL A 209 6.00 -0.10 4.62
C VAL A 209 6.91 -1.32 4.46
N SER A 210 8.21 -1.15 4.24
CA SER A 210 9.13 -2.25 3.94
C SER A 210 9.10 -3.39 4.97
N GLY A 211 8.99 -3.05 6.27
CA GLY A 211 8.96 -4.02 7.37
C GLY A 211 7.59 -4.65 7.65
N ILE A 212 6.52 -4.18 7.01
CA ILE A 212 5.13 -4.62 7.29
C ILE A 212 4.34 -5.06 6.06
N ALA A 213 4.71 -4.61 4.86
CA ALA A 213 3.97 -4.90 3.64
C ALA A 213 4.27 -6.31 3.12
N ASP A 214 3.22 -7.00 2.70
CA ASP A 214 3.27 -8.26 1.95
C ASP A 214 3.29 -7.98 0.44
N HIS A 215 2.57 -6.94 0.02
CA HIS A 215 2.45 -6.51 -1.38
C HIS A 215 2.87 -5.07 -1.57
N LEU A 216 3.43 -4.75 -2.75
CA LEU A 216 3.81 -3.40 -3.15
C LEU A 216 3.14 -3.07 -4.48
N THR A 217 2.37 -1.99 -4.49
CA THR A 217 1.70 -1.45 -5.68
C THR A 217 2.30 -0.09 -6.01
N PHE A 218 2.89 0.05 -7.20
CA PHE A 218 3.56 1.28 -7.62
C PHE A 218 2.64 2.14 -8.48
N VAL A 219 2.36 3.36 -8.02
CA VAL A 219 1.50 4.33 -8.70
C VAL A 219 2.32 5.48 -9.27
N SER A 220 2.08 5.81 -10.53
CA SER A 220 2.65 6.97 -11.20
C SER A 220 1.64 7.52 -12.20
N GLU A 221 1.54 8.86 -12.28
CA GLU A 221 0.69 9.55 -13.28
C GLU A 221 -0.75 9.01 -13.36
N GLY A 222 -1.35 8.70 -12.20
CA GLY A 222 -2.72 8.22 -12.12
C GLY A 222 -2.94 6.76 -12.54
N ARG A 223 -1.86 5.98 -12.74
CA ARG A 223 -1.90 4.58 -13.15
C ARG A 223 -1.13 3.69 -12.19
N ILE A 224 -1.55 2.44 -12.07
CA ILE A 224 -0.71 1.38 -11.50
C ILE A 224 0.31 0.98 -12.57
N SER A 225 1.58 1.15 -12.24
CA SER A 225 2.69 0.73 -13.09
C SER A 225 3.07 -0.73 -12.85
N HIS A 226 3.09 -1.15 -11.59
CA HIS A 226 3.51 -2.49 -11.18
C HIS A 226 2.83 -2.90 -9.87
N HIS A 227 2.66 -4.20 -9.68
CA HIS A 227 2.20 -4.82 -8.44
C HIS A 227 3.01 -6.09 -8.21
N PHE A 228 3.55 -6.27 -7.00
CA PHE A 228 4.36 -7.44 -6.66
C PHE A 228 4.08 -7.90 -5.23
N ALA A 229 4.16 -9.21 -5.00
CA ALA A 229 4.50 -9.70 -3.67
C ALA A 229 5.93 -9.23 -3.32
N LYS A 230 6.13 -8.69 -2.12
CA LYS A 230 7.40 -8.09 -1.70
C LYS A 230 8.54 -9.11 -1.75
N ASP A 231 8.28 -10.34 -1.31
CA ASP A 231 9.30 -11.40 -1.27
C ASP A 231 9.68 -11.86 -2.68
N GLU A 232 8.72 -11.97 -3.59
CA GLU A 232 8.99 -12.25 -5.01
C GLU A 232 9.84 -11.15 -5.64
N LEU A 233 9.53 -9.89 -5.34
CA LEU A 233 10.32 -8.75 -5.81
C LEU A 233 11.75 -8.81 -5.27
N LEU A 234 11.91 -9.10 -3.98
CA LEU A 234 13.21 -9.24 -3.35
C LEU A 234 13.98 -10.44 -3.87
N ASP A 235 13.33 -11.53 -4.28
CA ASP A 235 14.00 -12.74 -4.76
C ASP A 235 14.37 -12.71 -6.24
N SER A 236 13.52 -12.10 -7.06
CA SER A 236 13.76 -11.96 -8.50
C SER A 236 14.86 -10.95 -8.83
N TRP A 237 15.04 -9.92 -8.00
CA TRP A 237 16.04 -8.88 -8.23
C TRP A 237 17.40 -9.22 -7.62
N ARG A 238 18.45 -9.16 -8.42
CA ARG A 238 19.83 -9.38 -7.98
C ARG A 238 20.79 -8.43 -8.68
N ARG A 239 21.90 -8.15 -8.01
CA ARG A 239 23.10 -7.62 -8.65
C ARG A 239 24.00 -8.80 -8.96
N VAL A 240 24.36 -8.93 -10.22
CA VAL A 240 25.18 -10.04 -10.72
C VAL A 240 26.48 -9.47 -11.27
N SER A 241 27.60 -9.89 -10.71
CA SER A 241 28.94 -9.54 -11.21
C SER A 241 29.56 -10.74 -11.90
N PHE A 242 30.18 -10.51 -13.06
CA PHE A 242 30.77 -11.58 -13.85
C PHE A 242 31.82 -11.07 -14.84
N ARG A 243 32.67 -11.98 -15.33
CA ARG A 243 33.69 -11.66 -16.34
C ARG A 243 33.34 -12.30 -17.68
N THR A 244 33.30 -11.50 -18.74
CA THR A 244 33.10 -12.00 -20.11
C THR A 244 33.87 -11.15 -21.12
N GLU A 245 34.35 -11.79 -22.17
CA GLU A 245 34.93 -11.15 -23.36
C GLU A 245 33.87 -10.89 -24.44
N GLN A 246 32.67 -11.47 -24.28
CA GLN A 246 31.54 -11.27 -25.18
C GLN A 246 30.78 -9.99 -24.79
N ASP A 247 30.30 -9.25 -25.79
CA ASP A 247 29.37 -8.15 -25.53
C ASP A 247 28.07 -8.69 -24.92
N ILE A 248 27.66 -8.08 -23.82
CA ILE A 248 26.38 -8.39 -23.18
C ILE A 248 25.34 -7.52 -23.88
N ASN A 249 24.54 -8.14 -24.74
CA ASN A 249 23.31 -7.50 -25.19
C ASN A 249 22.45 -7.16 -23.96
N ILE A 250 21.89 -5.95 -23.93
CA ILE A 250 20.96 -5.55 -22.86
C ILE A 250 19.71 -6.41 -22.99
N LEU A 251 19.66 -7.50 -22.22
CA LEU A 251 18.49 -8.37 -22.14
C LEU A 251 17.33 -7.56 -21.55
N PRO A 252 16.07 -7.89 -21.90
CA PRO A 252 14.92 -7.08 -21.49
C PRO A 252 14.74 -6.86 -19.98
N TRP A 253 15.30 -7.76 -19.16
CA TRP A 253 15.25 -7.76 -17.70
C TRP A 253 16.54 -7.26 -17.03
N ILE A 254 17.46 -6.68 -17.81
CA ILE A 254 18.65 -6.00 -17.31
C ILE A 254 18.31 -4.51 -17.18
N GLU A 255 18.26 -4.06 -15.94
CA GLU A 255 17.79 -2.73 -15.56
C GLU A 255 18.94 -1.71 -15.53
N LYS A 256 20.17 -2.20 -15.27
CA LYS A 256 21.38 -1.40 -15.20
C LYS A 256 22.59 -2.26 -15.56
N VAL A 257 23.56 -1.68 -16.27
CA VAL A 257 24.85 -2.31 -16.59
C VAL A 257 25.96 -1.32 -16.22
N GLU A 258 26.96 -1.80 -15.49
CA GLU A 258 28.16 -1.06 -15.12
C GLU A 258 29.39 -1.91 -15.44
N ARG A 259 30.44 -1.28 -15.98
CA ARG A 259 31.72 -1.95 -16.24
C ARG A 259 32.74 -1.50 -15.20
N GLN A 260 33.32 -2.45 -14.48
CA GLN A 260 34.33 -2.23 -13.45
C GLN A 260 35.59 -3.01 -13.83
N GLY A 261 36.47 -2.39 -14.62
CA GLY A 261 37.65 -3.05 -15.17
C GLY A 261 37.27 -4.21 -16.10
N GLU A 262 37.67 -5.43 -15.72
CA GLU A 262 37.34 -6.67 -16.45
C GLU A 262 35.94 -7.22 -16.12
N PHE A 263 35.28 -6.72 -15.07
CA PHE A 263 33.99 -7.23 -14.64
C PHE A 263 32.84 -6.38 -15.18
N TYR A 264 31.75 -7.07 -15.50
CA TYR A 264 30.44 -6.47 -15.65
C TYR A 264 29.67 -6.65 -14.35
N VAL A 265 28.98 -5.59 -13.93
CA VAL A 265 28.05 -5.59 -12.81
C VAL A 265 26.69 -5.18 -13.37
N VAL A 266 25.75 -6.11 -13.35
CA VAL A 266 24.39 -5.87 -13.86
C VAL A 266 23.38 -5.92 -12.72
N THR A 267 22.43 -5.01 -12.74
CA THR A 267 21.21 -5.13 -11.94
C THR A 267 20.14 -5.75 -12.81
N THR A 268 19.58 -6.87 -12.36
CA THR A 268 18.53 -7.59 -13.09
C THR A 268 17.25 -7.68 -12.27
N SER A 269 16.12 -7.56 -12.95
CA SER A 269 14.77 -7.84 -12.44
C SER A 269 14.36 -9.32 -12.57
N ASN A 270 15.20 -10.15 -13.19
CA ASN A 270 14.99 -11.60 -13.32
C ASN A 270 16.32 -12.35 -13.21
N ALA A 271 16.76 -12.58 -11.98
CA ALA A 271 17.99 -13.28 -11.68
C ALA A 271 18.02 -14.72 -12.24
N PRO A 272 16.97 -15.55 -12.09
CA PRO A 272 16.97 -16.90 -12.66
C PRO A 272 17.22 -16.92 -14.18
N ALA A 273 16.56 -16.05 -14.94
CA ALA A 273 16.77 -15.95 -16.38
C ALA A 273 18.17 -15.43 -16.73
N THR A 274 18.66 -14.42 -16.00
CA THR A 274 20.00 -13.87 -16.20
C THR A 274 21.08 -14.93 -16.01
N LEU A 275 21.03 -15.67 -14.89
CA LEU A 275 22.03 -16.70 -14.59
C LEU A 275 22.03 -17.81 -15.63
N LYS A 276 20.86 -18.22 -16.11
CA LYS A 276 20.73 -19.22 -17.17
C LYS A 276 21.37 -18.74 -18.47
N VAL A 277 21.20 -17.47 -18.85
CA VAL A 277 21.85 -16.91 -20.04
C VAL A 277 23.37 -16.85 -19.87
N LEU A 278 23.86 -16.42 -18.70
CA LEU A 278 25.30 -16.37 -18.43
C LEU A 278 25.94 -17.76 -18.47
N ASP A 279 25.26 -18.77 -17.93
CA ASP A 279 25.69 -20.17 -17.99
C ASP A 279 25.78 -20.67 -19.44
N LEU A 280 24.75 -20.41 -20.26
CA LEU A 280 24.75 -20.76 -21.69
C LEU A 280 25.84 -20.04 -22.50
N MET A 281 26.22 -18.82 -22.09
CA MET A 281 27.33 -18.08 -22.68
C MET A 281 28.70 -18.59 -22.23
N GLY A 282 28.75 -19.52 -21.28
CA GLY A 282 29.99 -20.04 -20.70
C GLY A 282 30.73 -19.04 -19.81
N VAL A 283 30.01 -18.07 -19.25
CA VAL A 283 30.57 -17.03 -18.38
C VAL A 283 31.06 -17.65 -17.07
N LYS A 284 32.27 -17.27 -16.65
CA LYS A 284 32.89 -17.74 -15.40
C LYS A 284 32.87 -16.64 -14.33
N SER A 285 33.05 -17.06 -13.07
CA SER A 285 33.14 -16.16 -11.91
C SER A 285 31.90 -15.29 -11.72
N VAL A 286 30.73 -15.92 -11.72
CA VAL A 286 29.46 -15.25 -11.48
C VAL A 286 29.21 -15.16 -9.98
N GLU A 287 29.10 -13.94 -9.46
CA GLU A 287 28.71 -13.67 -8.08
C GLU A 287 27.36 -12.95 -8.06
N GLN A 288 26.57 -13.24 -7.03
CA GLN A 288 25.24 -12.65 -6.83
C GLN A 288 25.17 -11.94 -5.51
N GLN A 289 24.56 -10.76 -5.52
CA GLN A 289 24.29 -9.95 -4.34
C GLN A 289 22.81 -9.56 -4.32
N ARG A 290 22.23 -9.57 -3.11
CA ARG A 290 20.89 -9.01 -2.90
C ARG A 290 20.92 -7.50 -3.12
N ILE A 291 19.80 -6.97 -3.55
CA ILE A 291 19.59 -5.53 -3.74
C ILE A 291 18.59 -5.07 -2.69
N GLU A 292 18.86 -3.91 -2.09
CA GLU A 292 17.95 -3.28 -1.15
C GLU A 292 16.66 -2.84 -1.86
N LEU A 293 15.51 -3.02 -1.18
CA LEU A 293 14.19 -2.67 -1.73
C LEU A 293 14.12 -1.21 -2.21
N GLY A 294 14.84 -0.31 -1.54
CA GLY A 294 14.96 1.11 -1.90
C GLY A 294 15.60 1.35 -3.26
N GLU A 295 16.60 0.54 -3.62
CA GLU A 295 17.22 0.62 -4.94
C GLU A 295 16.29 0.05 -6.02
N ILE A 296 15.65 -1.10 -5.77
CA ILE A 296 14.67 -1.72 -6.69
C ILE A 296 13.54 -0.72 -7.01
N THR A 297 12.95 -0.15 -5.97
CA THR A 297 11.88 0.86 -6.08
C THR A 297 12.31 2.05 -6.93
N ARG A 298 13.54 2.54 -6.74
CA ARG A 298 14.07 3.65 -7.53
C ARG A 298 14.21 3.28 -9.01
N LEU A 299 14.68 2.08 -9.32
CA LEU A 299 14.81 1.59 -10.70
C LEU A 299 13.45 1.46 -11.37
N ILE A 300 12.45 0.91 -10.66
CA ILE A 300 11.05 0.82 -11.13
C ILE A 300 10.47 2.21 -11.42
N LEU A 301 10.58 3.14 -10.46
CA LEU A 301 9.96 4.47 -10.58
C LEU A 301 10.66 5.39 -11.59
N THR A 302 11.98 5.28 -11.78
CA THR A 302 12.73 6.14 -12.71
C THR A 302 12.70 5.66 -14.16
N GLY A 303 12.13 4.48 -14.45
CA GLY A 303 11.86 4.02 -15.82
C GLY A 303 13.09 3.86 -16.71
N LYS A 304 14.32 3.87 -16.18
CA LYS A 304 15.55 3.71 -16.98
C LYS A 304 15.73 2.33 -17.60
N ALA A 305 14.85 1.37 -17.30
CA ALA A 305 14.82 0.09 -17.99
C ALA A 305 13.95 0.06 -19.26
N ARG A 306 13.20 1.12 -19.59
CA ARG A 306 12.45 1.21 -20.86
C ARG A 306 12.57 2.53 -21.62
N ALA A 307 12.96 3.64 -20.99
CA ALA A 307 12.95 4.95 -21.65
C ALA A 307 14.09 5.22 -22.66
N ALA A 308 15.17 4.42 -22.68
CA ALA A 308 16.28 4.62 -23.64
C ALA A 308 16.06 3.96 -25.02
N LYS A 309 14.91 3.32 -25.26
CA LYS A 309 14.58 2.64 -26.54
C LYS A 309 13.54 3.36 -27.41
N ALA A 310 13.04 4.52 -26.99
CA ALA A 310 12.06 5.30 -27.77
C ALA A 310 12.66 6.47 -28.58
N GLU A 311 13.96 6.75 -28.49
CA GLU A 311 14.63 7.82 -29.26
C GLU A 311 15.61 7.33 -30.33
N LYS A 312 15.51 6.06 -30.74
CA LYS A 312 16.17 5.57 -31.96
C LYS A 312 15.31 4.57 -32.70
N PHE A 313 14.23 5.04 -33.31
CA PHE A 313 13.72 4.60 -34.62
C PHE A 313 13.03 5.78 -35.30
#